data_AF-A0AA40DRD8-F1
#
_entry.id   AF-A0AA40DRD8-F1
#
_cell.length_a   1.000
_cell.length_b   1.000
_cell.length_c   1.000
_cell.angle_alpha   90.00
_cell.angle_beta   90.00
_cell.angle_gamma   90.00
#
_symmetry.space_group_name_H-M   'P 1'
#
loop_
_entity.id
_entity.type
_entity.pdbx_description
1 polymer ?
#
loop_
_entity_poly.entity_id
_entity_poly.type
_entity_poly.pdbx_seq_one_letter_code
_entity_poly.pdbx_strand_id
1 'polypeptide(L)'
;MVPSTVLNDTFLTTTSLCQSAEQLKIHQVDMTPAQCVSRRGGPISADKFKGVPITGLVQNPGWALLNNTIEEAIEVAMQLSRQAITATVGLITKGQNSAASHLGLASDSSLLKILKDQGLIAARSFGLNVGSQSVQAPRRGSLVLGGFDQGSVANPFLYEFPIPQSDMLPDRHCPLQVQLTGLTLDIKMANETKTESRNIFSKSTGIPVCIEPYDNLFRLPSETLSTLLGYINQTTGQRTSLVPVSEYADELVNLEPGLVYRRQSGEFNAALRFTLNDKMTVEVPYHELQRPLRGLNDNGAAVLDTNYNELQIFSDAAPGNAPVLGKAFLSQVRAIPALTTELRSYQLGLSFC
;
A
#
# COMPACT_ATOMS: atom_id res chain seq x y z
N MET A 1 -3.70 -6.78 -8.69
CA MET A 1 -2.77 -5.74 -9.20
C MET A 1 -3.14 -4.42 -8.53
N VAL A 2 -2.18 -3.74 -7.90
CA VAL A 2 -2.38 -2.40 -7.33
C VAL A 2 -1.62 -1.43 -8.26
N PRO A 3 -2.29 -0.56 -9.01
CA PRO A 3 -1.61 0.49 -9.76
C PRO A 3 -1.01 1.46 -8.77
N SER A 4 -0.09 2.29 -9.24
CA SER A 4 0.35 3.38 -8.37
C SER A 4 -0.80 4.34 -8.07
N THR A 5 -0.96 4.66 -6.80
CA THR A 5 -2.13 5.34 -6.23
C THR A 5 -1.80 6.72 -5.69
N VAL A 6 -0.57 7.18 -5.90
CA VAL A 6 -0.23 8.59 -5.74
C VAL A 6 -0.77 9.31 -6.98
N LEU A 7 -2.02 9.78 -6.87
CA LEU A 7 -2.78 10.44 -7.95
C LEU A 7 -2.87 11.95 -7.70
N ASN A 8 -3.09 12.73 -8.76
CA ASN A 8 -3.34 14.17 -8.61
C ASN A 8 -4.74 14.44 -8.06
N ASP A 9 -5.72 13.61 -8.43
CA ASP A 9 -7.12 13.83 -8.07
C ASP A 9 -7.64 12.84 -7.03
N THR A 10 -8.64 13.30 -6.28
CA THR A 10 -9.34 12.51 -5.27
C THR A 10 -10.50 11.77 -5.91
N PHE A 11 -10.65 10.49 -5.57
CA PHE A 11 -11.68 9.63 -6.11
C PHE A 11 -12.42 8.88 -5.01
N LEU A 12 -13.75 8.87 -5.09
CA LEU A 12 -14.61 8.20 -4.13
C LEU A 12 -15.33 7.01 -4.78
N THR A 13 -15.43 5.92 -4.02
CA THR A 13 -16.21 4.75 -4.44
C THR A 13 -17.71 4.99 -4.24
N THR A 14 -18.50 4.55 -5.22
CA THR A 14 -19.96 4.70 -5.20
C THR A 14 -20.66 3.44 -4.70
N THR A 15 -21.92 3.57 -4.30
CA THR A 15 -22.74 2.45 -3.80
C THR A 15 -23.09 1.43 -4.87
N SER A 16 -23.12 1.83 -6.15
CA SER A 16 -23.41 0.93 -7.28
C SER A 16 -22.46 -0.26 -7.31
N LEU A 17 -21.20 -0.04 -6.94
CA LEU A 17 -20.12 -1.02 -6.88
C LEU A 17 -20.32 -2.17 -5.88
N CYS A 18 -21.38 -2.14 -5.07
CA CYS A 18 -21.73 -3.22 -4.14
C CYS A 18 -23.14 -3.79 -4.40
N GLN A 19 -23.71 -3.54 -5.59
CA GLN A 19 -25.09 -3.92 -5.91
C GLN A 19 -25.20 -5.10 -6.88
N SER A 20 -24.19 -5.36 -7.71
CA SER A 20 -24.23 -6.44 -8.71
C SER A 20 -23.35 -7.62 -8.33
N ALA A 21 -23.78 -8.85 -8.66
CA ALA A 21 -23.01 -10.07 -8.37
C ALA A 21 -21.62 -10.07 -9.04
N GLU A 22 -21.50 -9.48 -10.23
CA GLU A 22 -20.20 -9.29 -10.88
C GLU A 22 -19.28 -8.38 -10.05
N GLN A 23 -19.86 -7.38 -9.37
CA GLN A 23 -19.16 -6.44 -8.49
C GLN A 23 -18.84 -6.94 -7.09
N LEU A 24 -19.35 -8.11 -6.76
CA LEU A 24 -19.10 -8.79 -5.52
C LEU A 24 -18.05 -9.90 -5.67
N LYS A 25 -17.14 -9.81 -6.67
CA LYS A 25 -16.08 -10.80 -6.86
C LYS A 25 -14.69 -10.22 -6.64
N ILE A 26 -13.87 -10.90 -5.85
CA ILE A 26 -12.45 -10.57 -5.65
C ILE A 26 -11.63 -11.86 -5.62
N HIS A 27 -10.53 -11.94 -6.39
CA HIS A 27 -9.68 -13.15 -6.45
C HIS A 27 -10.47 -14.46 -6.71
N GLN A 28 -11.53 -14.37 -7.51
CA GLN A 28 -12.48 -15.48 -7.80
C GLN A 28 -13.35 -15.93 -6.61
N VAL A 29 -13.36 -15.17 -5.51
CA VAL A 29 -14.21 -15.36 -4.33
C VAL A 29 -15.39 -14.40 -4.35
N ASP A 30 -16.57 -14.90 -3.98
CA ASP A 30 -17.78 -14.09 -3.80
C ASP A 30 -17.76 -13.35 -2.46
N MET A 31 -18.11 -12.07 -2.48
CA MET A 31 -18.23 -11.20 -1.32
C MET A 31 -19.70 -10.93 -1.01
N THR A 32 -20.03 -10.73 0.26
CA THR A 32 -21.31 -10.13 0.65
C THR A 32 -21.31 -8.63 0.33
N PRO A 33 -22.51 -8.01 0.19
CA PRO A 33 -22.61 -6.55 0.10
C PRO A 33 -21.97 -5.82 1.28
N ALA A 34 -22.03 -6.40 2.49
CA ALA A 34 -21.43 -5.82 3.68
C ALA A 34 -19.89 -5.85 3.61
N GLN A 35 -19.31 -6.96 3.16
CA GLN A 35 -17.87 -7.06 2.87
C GLN A 35 -17.45 -6.04 1.81
N CYS A 36 -18.23 -5.88 0.74
CA CYS A 36 -17.95 -4.87 -0.29
C CYS A 36 -17.97 -3.43 0.25
N VAL A 37 -18.97 -3.09 1.07
CA VAL A 37 -19.09 -1.77 1.71
C VAL A 37 -17.89 -1.48 2.62
N SER A 38 -17.53 -2.44 3.47
CA SER A 38 -16.41 -2.30 4.40
C SER A 38 -15.07 -2.22 3.70
N ARG A 39 -14.85 -3.06 2.67
CA ARG A 39 -13.66 -3.02 1.80
C ARG A 39 -13.42 -1.59 1.32
N ARG A 40 -14.48 -0.96 0.79
CA ARG A 40 -14.44 0.36 0.14
C ARG A 40 -14.37 1.55 1.11
N GLY A 41 -14.46 1.30 2.42
CA GLY A 41 -14.40 2.34 3.44
C GLY A 41 -15.68 3.17 3.57
N GLY A 42 -16.82 2.64 3.13
CA GLY A 42 -18.09 3.35 3.09
C GLY A 42 -18.31 4.08 1.75
N PRO A 43 -19.03 3.46 0.80
CA PRO A 43 -19.31 4.09 -0.48
C PRO A 43 -20.34 5.21 -0.36
N ILE A 44 -20.33 6.14 -1.32
CA ILE A 44 -21.25 7.27 -1.37
C ILE A 44 -22.33 7.08 -2.45
N SER A 45 -23.49 7.69 -2.24
CA SER A 45 -24.56 7.73 -3.24
C SER A 45 -24.41 8.99 -4.09
N ALA A 46 -24.12 8.85 -5.38
CA ALA A 46 -23.83 9.96 -6.29
C ALA A 46 -24.97 10.98 -6.40
N ASP A 47 -26.22 10.49 -6.36
CA ASP A 47 -27.47 11.26 -6.44
C ASP A 47 -27.65 12.28 -5.31
N LYS A 48 -26.87 12.17 -4.22
CA LYS A 48 -26.91 13.10 -3.09
C LYS A 48 -26.05 14.35 -3.30
N PHE A 49 -25.29 14.41 -4.39
CA PHE A 49 -24.33 15.47 -4.65
C PHE A 49 -24.60 16.16 -5.98
N LYS A 50 -24.09 17.38 -6.11
CA LYS A 50 -24.17 18.15 -7.34
C LYS A 50 -23.17 17.58 -8.34
N GLY A 51 -23.67 17.04 -9.44
CA GLY A 51 -22.85 16.60 -10.57
C GLY A 51 -22.10 17.76 -11.22
N VAL A 52 -20.85 17.52 -11.60
CA VAL A 52 -20.01 18.47 -12.34
C VAL A 52 -19.34 17.76 -13.52
N PRO A 53 -18.93 18.50 -14.57
CA PRO A 53 -18.20 17.90 -15.67
C PRO A 53 -16.92 17.19 -15.20
N ILE A 54 -16.64 16.02 -15.75
CA ILE A 54 -15.38 15.29 -15.51
C ILE A 54 -14.15 16.00 -16.11
N THR A 55 -14.38 17.00 -16.97
CA THR A 55 -13.34 17.80 -17.63
C THR A 55 -12.45 18.47 -16.59
N GLY A 56 -11.19 18.05 -16.54
CA GLY A 56 -10.19 18.56 -15.60
C GLY A 56 -9.72 17.54 -14.55
N LEU A 57 -10.40 16.41 -14.40
CA LEU A 57 -9.87 15.27 -13.64
C LEU A 57 -8.89 14.49 -14.52
N VAL A 58 -7.65 14.37 -14.07
CA VAL A 58 -6.61 13.64 -14.79
C VAL A 58 -6.71 12.17 -14.40
N GLN A 59 -7.24 11.34 -15.30
CA GLN A 59 -7.19 9.89 -15.13
C GLN A 59 -5.73 9.42 -15.23
N ASN A 60 -5.22 8.79 -14.17
CA ASN A 60 -3.92 8.13 -14.23
C ASN A 60 -4.06 6.87 -15.10
N PRO A 61 -3.21 6.66 -16.11
CA PRO A 61 -3.24 5.46 -16.96
C PRO A 61 -3.26 4.13 -16.20
N GLY A 62 -2.71 4.07 -14.98
CA GLY A 62 -2.80 2.92 -14.08
C GLY A 62 -4.22 2.55 -13.63
N TRP A 63 -5.22 3.41 -13.84
CA TRP A 63 -6.62 3.08 -13.55
C TRP A 63 -7.25 2.19 -14.62
N ALA A 64 -6.82 2.31 -15.87
CA ALA A 64 -7.23 1.40 -16.93
C ALA A 64 -6.86 -0.05 -16.57
N LEU A 65 -5.73 -0.23 -15.91
CA LEU A 65 -5.24 -1.50 -15.40
C LEU A 65 -6.10 -2.10 -14.26
N LEU A 66 -6.83 -1.28 -13.52
CA LEU A 66 -7.80 -1.74 -12.51
C LEU A 66 -9.17 -2.10 -13.09
N ASN A 67 -9.37 -1.83 -14.38
CA ASN A 67 -10.69 -1.78 -14.99
C ASN A 67 -11.66 -0.89 -14.19
N ASN A 68 -11.12 0.16 -13.57
CA ASN A 68 -11.92 1.14 -12.88
C ASN A 68 -12.52 2.09 -13.91
N THR A 69 -13.80 2.39 -13.77
CA THR A 69 -14.45 3.39 -14.61
C THR A 69 -14.78 4.62 -13.76
N ILE A 70 -14.31 5.77 -14.24
CA ILE A 70 -14.68 7.09 -13.71
C ILE A 70 -15.52 7.76 -14.80
N GLU A 71 -16.84 7.69 -14.65
CA GLU A 71 -17.82 8.28 -15.58
C GLU A 71 -18.35 9.62 -15.05
N GLU A 72 -18.25 9.86 -13.75
CA GLU A 72 -18.92 10.97 -13.06
C GLU A 72 -17.95 11.73 -12.15
N ALA A 73 -18.25 13.01 -11.95
CA ALA A 73 -17.59 13.86 -10.96
C ALA A 73 -18.65 14.65 -10.20
N ILE A 74 -18.37 14.93 -8.93
CA ILE A 74 -19.28 15.66 -8.05
C ILE A 74 -18.53 16.76 -7.29
N GLU A 75 -19.27 17.78 -6.90
CA GLU A 75 -18.83 18.76 -5.90
C GLU A 75 -19.28 18.30 -4.51
N VAL A 76 -18.33 18.14 -3.59
CA VAL A 76 -18.60 17.63 -2.24
C VAL A 76 -17.88 18.44 -1.17
N ALA A 77 -18.54 18.62 -0.02
CA ALA A 77 -17.92 19.12 1.19
C ALA A 77 -17.14 17.97 1.86
N MET A 78 -15.81 17.99 1.75
CA MET A 78 -14.92 17.03 2.41
C MET A 78 -14.54 17.53 3.79
N GLN A 79 -14.85 16.74 4.82
CA GLN A 79 -14.40 17.00 6.18
C GLN A 79 -12.99 16.43 6.39
N LEU A 80 -12.00 17.31 6.54
CA LEU A 80 -10.62 16.98 6.88
C LEU A 80 -10.36 17.37 8.34
N SER A 81 -10.47 16.38 9.24
CA SER A 81 -10.39 16.60 10.69
C SER A 81 -11.41 17.64 11.15
N ARG A 82 -10.99 18.87 11.48
CA ARG A 82 -11.85 19.97 11.95
C ARG A 82 -12.22 20.99 10.86
N GLN A 83 -11.69 20.84 9.64
CA GLN A 83 -11.92 21.77 8.54
C GLN A 83 -12.78 21.11 7.46
N ALA A 84 -13.73 21.85 6.91
CA ALA A 84 -14.48 21.44 5.73
C ALA A 84 -13.95 22.19 4.52
N ILE A 85 -13.73 21.48 3.41
CA ILE A 85 -13.40 22.08 2.13
C ILE A 85 -14.40 21.63 1.08
N THR A 86 -14.73 22.51 0.13
CA THR A 86 -15.44 22.10 -1.08
C THR A 86 -14.42 21.65 -2.11
N ALA A 87 -14.56 20.43 -2.61
CA ALA A 87 -13.69 19.86 -3.62
C ALA A 87 -14.49 19.14 -4.71
N THR A 88 -13.97 19.17 -5.93
CA THR A 88 -14.40 18.29 -7.00
C THR A 88 -13.70 16.95 -6.85
N VAL A 89 -14.48 15.87 -6.81
CA VAL A 89 -13.96 14.50 -6.73
C VAL A 89 -14.53 13.65 -7.86
N GLY A 90 -13.72 12.75 -8.38
CA GLY A 90 -14.19 11.74 -9.35
C GLY A 90 -14.90 10.59 -8.63
N LEU A 91 -15.86 9.98 -9.31
CA LEU A 91 -16.60 8.82 -8.80
C LEU A 91 -16.16 7.55 -9.50
N ILE A 92 -15.69 6.58 -8.73
CA ILE A 92 -15.49 5.22 -9.21
C ILE A 92 -16.88 4.57 -9.26
N THR A 93 -17.33 4.20 -10.46
CA THR A 93 -18.66 3.58 -10.68
C THR A 93 -18.58 2.11 -11.04
N LYS A 94 -17.43 1.66 -11.55
CA LYS A 94 -17.14 0.25 -11.90
C LYS A 94 -15.69 -0.10 -11.54
N GLY A 95 -15.41 -1.39 -11.34
CA GLY A 95 -14.09 -1.93 -11.04
C GLY A 95 -14.07 -2.86 -9.80
N GLN A 96 -13.45 -4.04 -9.96
CA GLN A 96 -13.32 -5.05 -8.90
C GLN A 96 -12.03 -4.93 -8.10
N ASN A 97 -11.04 -4.23 -8.65
CA ASN A 97 -9.67 -4.31 -8.16
C ASN A 97 -9.26 -3.07 -7.34
N SER A 98 -10.12 -2.06 -7.21
CA SER A 98 -9.92 -0.95 -6.27
C SER A 98 -10.34 -1.36 -4.87
N ALA A 99 -9.41 -1.31 -3.92
CA ALA A 99 -9.72 -1.62 -2.52
C ALA A 99 -10.51 -0.50 -1.84
N ALA A 100 -10.29 0.78 -2.16
CA ALA A 100 -10.96 1.89 -1.49
C ALA A 100 -11.08 3.15 -2.38
N SER A 101 -11.71 4.17 -1.82
CA SER A 101 -11.57 5.57 -2.23
C SER A 101 -10.11 6.05 -2.03
N HIS A 102 -9.65 7.01 -2.83
CA HIS A 102 -8.27 7.50 -2.81
C HIS A 102 -8.21 9.02 -2.65
N LEU A 103 -7.23 9.50 -1.88
CA LEU A 103 -6.91 10.92 -1.78
C LEU A 103 -5.81 11.26 -2.80
N GLY A 104 -6.07 12.26 -3.63
CA GLY A 104 -5.09 12.77 -4.58
C GLY A 104 -3.99 13.51 -3.83
N LEU A 105 -2.78 12.96 -3.80
CA LEU A 105 -1.61 13.49 -3.08
C LEU A 105 -0.33 13.51 -3.95
N ALA A 106 -0.44 13.35 -5.26
CA ALA A 106 0.69 13.46 -6.18
C ALA A 106 1.15 14.92 -6.38
N SER A 107 2.16 15.11 -7.24
CA SER A 107 2.83 16.39 -7.45
C SER A 107 1.91 17.54 -7.83
N ASP A 108 0.86 17.26 -8.61
CA ASP A 108 -0.13 18.26 -9.02
C ASP A 108 -1.47 18.06 -8.32
N SER A 109 -1.42 17.65 -7.05
CA SER A 109 -2.60 17.34 -6.25
C SER A 109 -3.61 18.49 -6.21
N SER A 110 -4.82 18.26 -6.72
CA SER A 110 -5.93 19.23 -6.65
C SER A 110 -6.34 19.53 -5.21
N LEU A 111 -6.28 18.54 -4.32
CA LEU A 111 -6.58 18.67 -2.89
C LEU A 111 -5.64 19.66 -2.18
N LEU A 112 -4.33 19.42 -2.26
CA LEU A 112 -3.30 20.30 -1.70
C LEU A 112 -3.34 21.71 -2.32
N LYS A 113 -3.70 21.84 -3.60
CA LYS A 113 -3.92 23.14 -4.24
C LYS A 113 -5.07 23.90 -3.59
N ILE A 114 -6.24 23.29 -3.45
CA ILE A 114 -7.42 23.91 -2.79
C ILE A 114 -7.06 24.38 -1.38
N LEU A 115 -6.42 23.51 -0.58
CA LEU A 115 -6.01 23.84 0.79
C LEU A 115 -5.04 25.01 0.85
N LYS A 116 -4.07 25.06 -0.08
CA LYS A 116 -3.08 26.15 -0.14
C LYS A 116 -3.72 27.47 -0.58
N ASP A 117 -4.58 27.41 -1.60
CA ASP A 117 -5.26 28.59 -2.15
C ASP A 117 -6.26 29.20 -1.14
N GLN A 118 -6.82 28.38 -0.24
CA GLN A 118 -7.64 28.83 0.90
C GLN A 118 -6.82 29.25 2.13
N GLY A 119 -5.49 29.17 2.08
CA GLY A 119 -4.62 29.54 3.21
C GLY A 119 -4.64 28.56 4.39
N LEU A 120 -5.16 27.35 4.21
CA LEU A 120 -5.26 26.31 5.27
C LEU A 120 -3.95 25.56 5.48
N ILE A 121 -3.06 25.54 4.47
CA ILE A 121 -1.72 24.95 4.56
C ILE A 121 -0.66 25.92 4.03
N ALA A 122 0.55 25.85 4.59
CA ALA A 122 1.65 26.72 4.19
C ALA A 122 2.32 26.31 2.87
N ALA A 123 2.32 25.02 2.54
CA ALA A 123 2.95 24.46 1.34
C ALA A 123 2.07 23.36 0.74
N ARG A 124 2.25 23.04 -0.55
CA ARG A 124 1.55 21.93 -1.22
C ARG A 124 2.26 20.59 -0.99
N SER A 125 2.53 20.27 0.27
CA SER A 125 3.27 19.07 0.70
C SER A 125 2.44 18.21 1.65
N PHE A 126 2.91 16.99 1.93
CA PHE A 126 2.34 16.16 2.98
C PHE A 126 3.40 15.28 3.66
N GLY A 127 3.12 14.91 4.90
CA GLY A 127 3.89 13.94 5.68
C GLY A 127 3.01 12.76 5.99
N LEU A 128 3.48 11.55 5.69
CA LEU A 128 2.77 10.31 5.90
C LEU A 128 3.51 9.39 6.87
N ASN A 129 2.79 9.05 7.93
CA ASN A 129 3.06 7.96 8.82
C ASN A 129 1.97 6.91 8.64
N VAL A 130 2.26 5.75 8.06
CA VAL A 130 1.22 4.73 7.81
C VAL A 130 0.80 3.95 9.07
N GLY A 131 1.49 4.13 10.19
CA GLY A 131 1.28 3.33 11.40
C GLY A 131 1.93 1.95 11.31
N SER A 132 1.44 1.02 12.11
CA SER A 132 1.79 -0.40 12.09
C SER A 132 0.52 -1.23 12.12
N GLN A 133 0.46 -2.26 11.27
CA GLN A 133 -0.61 -3.26 11.27
C GLN A 133 -0.24 -4.51 12.08
N SER A 134 0.91 -4.51 12.76
CA SER A 134 1.34 -5.58 13.65
C SER A 134 0.30 -5.82 14.74
N VAL A 135 0.02 -7.10 15.00
CA VAL A 135 -0.79 -7.50 16.15
C VAL A 135 0.01 -7.39 17.46
N GLN A 136 1.34 -7.48 17.38
CA GLN A 136 2.23 -7.45 18.55
C GLN A 136 2.61 -6.01 18.94
N ALA A 137 2.81 -5.13 17.95
CA ALA A 137 3.20 -3.74 18.17
C ALA A 137 2.35 -2.76 17.33
N PRO A 138 1.02 -2.73 17.51
CA PRO A 138 0.15 -1.87 16.70
C PRO A 138 0.45 -0.39 16.95
N ARG A 139 0.49 0.40 15.87
CA ARG A 139 0.78 1.83 15.95
C ARG A 139 -0.17 2.62 15.05
N ARG A 140 -0.72 3.70 15.57
CA ARG A 140 -1.55 4.61 14.75
C ARG A 140 -0.68 5.36 13.75
N GLY A 141 -1.21 5.52 12.55
CA GLY A 141 -0.66 6.40 11.53
C GLY A 141 -1.14 7.84 11.66
N SER A 142 -0.56 8.73 10.85
CA SER A 142 -0.98 10.11 10.69
C SER A 142 -0.69 10.60 9.27
N LEU A 143 -1.56 11.47 8.76
CA LEU A 143 -1.36 12.23 7.54
C LEU A 143 -1.36 13.72 7.92
N VAL A 144 -0.27 14.40 7.64
CA VAL A 144 -0.10 15.84 7.86
C VAL A 144 -0.12 16.51 6.50
N LEU A 145 -0.99 17.49 6.30
CA LEU A 145 -1.06 18.26 5.05
C LEU A 145 -0.37 19.62 5.28
N GLY A 146 0.48 20.04 4.36
CA GLY A 146 1.25 21.28 4.45
C GLY A 146 2.62 21.18 5.13
N GLY A 147 3.04 19.99 5.52
CA GLY A 147 4.27 19.75 6.26
C GLY A 147 4.35 18.31 6.76
N PHE A 148 5.09 18.08 7.84
CA PHE A 148 5.22 16.77 8.48
C PHE A 148 5.32 16.92 10.00
N ASP A 149 5.07 15.81 10.72
CA ASP A 149 5.28 15.72 12.16
C ASP A 149 6.72 15.32 12.48
N GLN A 150 7.54 16.29 12.88
CA GLN A 150 8.94 16.07 13.23
C GLN A 150 9.12 15.13 14.42
N GLY A 151 8.19 15.12 15.38
CA GLY A 151 8.25 14.22 16.55
C GLY A 151 8.12 12.74 16.17
N SER A 152 7.69 12.46 14.94
CA SER A 152 7.48 11.11 14.44
C SER A 152 8.69 10.52 13.71
N VAL A 153 9.78 11.28 13.53
CA VAL A 153 10.99 10.92 12.77
C VAL A 153 12.22 10.84 13.68
N ALA A 154 12.99 9.75 13.58
CA ALA A 154 14.28 9.64 14.26
C ALA A 154 15.33 10.53 13.59
N ASN A 155 15.82 11.55 14.30
CA ASN A 155 16.93 12.40 13.86
C ASN A 155 18.27 11.65 14.10
N PRO A 156 19.28 11.67 13.20
CA PRO A 156 19.47 12.47 11.98
C PRO A 156 18.99 11.83 10.66
N PHE A 157 18.09 10.85 10.68
CA PHE A 157 17.87 9.95 9.55
C PHE A 157 16.85 10.44 8.50
N LEU A 158 16.94 11.70 8.07
CA LEU A 158 16.20 12.18 6.89
C LEU A 158 17.05 12.00 5.63
N TYR A 159 16.64 11.09 4.76
CA TYR A 159 17.28 10.83 3.48
C TYR A 159 16.46 11.46 2.35
N GLU A 160 17.10 12.31 1.56
CA GLU A 160 16.46 12.95 0.41
C GLU A 160 16.65 12.12 -0.87
N PHE A 161 15.56 11.93 -1.60
CA PHE A 161 15.50 11.24 -2.88
C PHE A 161 14.89 12.17 -3.94
N PRO A 162 15.52 12.30 -5.12
CA PRO A 162 14.95 13.09 -6.20
C PRO A 162 13.70 12.40 -6.75
N ILE A 163 12.67 13.19 -7.07
CA ILE A 163 11.54 12.71 -7.88
C ILE A 163 12.05 12.62 -9.32
N PRO A 164 11.98 11.44 -9.97
CA PRO A 164 12.51 11.27 -11.32
C PRO A 164 11.73 12.13 -12.32
N GLN A 165 12.39 12.54 -13.41
CA GLN A 165 11.71 13.28 -14.49
C GLN A 165 10.62 12.45 -15.17
N SER A 166 10.84 11.14 -15.26
CA SER A 166 9.85 10.16 -15.71
C SER A 166 9.37 9.37 -14.50
N ASP A 167 8.08 9.44 -14.21
CA ASP A 167 7.44 8.61 -13.19
C ASP A 167 7.07 7.22 -13.72
N MET A 168 7.49 6.85 -14.94
CA MET A 168 7.15 5.56 -15.54
C MET A 168 8.15 4.46 -15.18
N LEU A 169 7.63 3.38 -14.62
CA LEU A 169 8.26 2.06 -14.54
C LEU A 169 7.61 1.13 -15.59
N PRO A 170 8.20 -0.03 -15.91
CA PRO A 170 7.55 -0.99 -16.80
C PRO A 170 6.11 -1.29 -16.34
N ASP A 171 5.15 -1.01 -17.21
CA ASP A 171 3.72 -1.25 -17.02
C ASP A 171 3.05 -0.49 -15.85
N ARG A 172 3.68 0.53 -15.25
CA ARG A 172 3.04 1.37 -14.20
C ARG A 172 3.66 2.76 -14.03
N HIS A 173 2.82 3.73 -13.63
CA HIS A 173 3.31 4.96 -13.01
C HIS A 173 3.88 4.67 -11.62
N CYS A 174 4.79 5.52 -11.18
CA CYS A 174 5.41 5.55 -9.87
C CYS A 174 6.09 6.91 -9.67
N PRO A 175 5.42 7.89 -9.07
CA PRO A 175 6.05 9.19 -8.81
C PRO A 175 7.06 9.15 -7.67
N LEU A 176 6.95 8.19 -6.75
CA LEU A 176 7.85 8.02 -5.60
C LEU A 176 8.80 6.84 -5.84
N GLN A 177 9.88 7.07 -6.59
CA GLN A 177 10.88 6.05 -6.94
C GLN A 177 12.17 6.18 -6.16
N VAL A 178 12.68 5.08 -5.59
CA VAL A 178 14.05 4.95 -5.07
C VAL A 178 14.77 3.84 -5.83
N GLN A 179 16.09 3.74 -5.69
CA GLN A 179 16.87 2.60 -6.17
C GLN A 179 17.04 1.58 -5.04
N LEU A 180 16.54 0.36 -5.22
CA LEU A 180 16.85 -0.77 -4.36
C LEU A 180 18.20 -1.34 -4.81
N THR A 181 19.22 -1.28 -3.96
CA THR A 181 20.58 -1.80 -4.26
C THR A 181 20.85 -3.14 -3.58
N GLY A 182 20.14 -3.44 -2.49
CA GLY A 182 20.24 -4.71 -1.78
C GLY A 182 18.97 -5.10 -1.05
N LEU A 183 18.73 -6.41 -0.95
CA LEU A 183 17.74 -7.01 -0.05
C LEU A 183 18.37 -8.21 0.65
N THR A 184 18.42 -8.15 1.97
CA THR A 184 18.94 -9.21 2.83
C THR A 184 17.81 -9.79 3.67
N LEU A 185 17.79 -11.10 3.80
CA LEU A 185 16.92 -11.87 4.66
C LEU A 185 17.73 -12.31 5.88
N ASP A 186 17.38 -11.81 7.06
CA ASP A 186 17.92 -12.29 8.32
C ASP A 186 16.96 -13.34 8.88
N ILE A 187 17.34 -14.61 8.81
CA ILE A 187 16.46 -15.73 9.11
C ILE A 187 17.12 -16.71 10.06
N LYS A 188 16.32 -17.27 10.97
CA LYS A 188 16.73 -18.40 11.80
C LYS A 188 16.18 -19.68 11.17
N MET A 189 17.05 -20.49 10.57
CA MET A 189 16.65 -21.73 9.91
C MET A 189 16.16 -22.77 10.92
N ALA A 190 15.32 -23.71 10.45
CA ALA A 190 14.84 -24.81 11.28
C ALA A 190 16.03 -25.63 11.80
N ASN A 191 16.06 -25.89 13.12
CA ASN A 191 17.12 -26.59 13.84
C ASN A 191 18.45 -25.82 14.01
N GLU A 192 18.51 -24.55 13.65
CA GLU A 192 19.68 -23.71 13.90
C GLU A 192 19.50 -22.83 15.15
N THR A 193 20.61 -22.58 15.85
CA THR A 193 20.62 -21.74 17.06
C THR A 193 20.92 -20.27 16.75
N LYS A 194 21.48 -19.98 15.58
CA LYS A 194 21.89 -18.64 15.16
C LYS A 194 21.01 -18.14 14.01
N THR A 195 20.89 -16.81 13.92
CA THR A 195 20.32 -16.14 12.75
C THR A 195 21.39 -16.00 11.69
N GLU A 196 21.05 -16.31 10.45
CA GLU A 196 21.91 -16.12 9.28
C GLU A 196 21.40 -14.98 8.41
N SER A 197 22.33 -14.24 7.80
CA SER A 197 22.02 -13.19 6.83
C SER A 197 22.22 -13.72 5.41
N ARG A 198 21.16 -13.73 4.61
CA ARG A 198 21.15 -14.24 3.23
C ARG A 198 20.79 -13.12 2.27
N ASN A 199 21.66 -12.83 1.30
CA ASN A 199 21.33 -11.86 0.25
C ASN A 199 20.33 -12.51 -0.72
N ILE A 200 19.13 -11.93 -0.82
CA ILE A 200 18.07 -12.39 -1.73
C ILE A 200 17.93 -11.48 -2.96
N PHE A 201 18.56 -10.30 -2.92
CA PHE A 201 18.79 -9.46 -4.09
C PHE A 201 20.03 -8.59 -3.86
N SER A 202 20.84 -8.41 -4.91
CA SER A 202 21.93 -7.43 -4.94
C SER A 202 22.21 -7.01 -6.38
N LYS A 203 22.26 -5.71 -6.65
CA LYS A 203 22.70 -5.14 -7.93
C LYS A 203 23.48 -3.86 -7.67
N SER A 204 24.70 -3.79 -8.22
CA SER A 204 25.60 -2.63 -8.06
C SER A 204 25.03 -1.31 -8.58
N THR A 205 24.12 -1.36 -9.55
CA THR A 205 23.43 -0.18 -10.11
C THR A 205 22.05 0.08 -9.48
N GLY A 206 21.60 -0.83 -8.60
CA GLY A 206 20.23 -0.91 -8.12
C GLY A 206 19.18 -1.19 -9.19
N ILE A 207 17.93 -1.37 -8.75
CA ILE A 207 16.72 -1.37 -9.59
C ILE A 207 15.75 -0.32 -9.07
N PRO A 208 15.00 0.36 -9.96
CA PRO A 208 13.98 1.28 -9.52
C PRO A 208 12.84 0.52 -8.83
N VAL A 209 12.42 1.03 -7.67
CA VAL A 209 11.36 0.47 -6.83
C VAL A 209 10.38 1.58 -6.49
N CYS A 210 9.10 1.22 -6.43
CA CYS A 210 8.05 2.16 -6.10
C CYS A 210 7.72 2.17 -4.61
N ILE A 211 7.69 3.36 -4.01
CA ILE A 211 7.07 3.58 -2.70
C ILE A 211 5.57 3.76 -2.90
N GLU A 212 4.75 2.85 -2.35
CA GLU A 212 3.30 2.86 -2.58
C GLU A 212 2.49 2.84 -1.27
N PRO A 213 2.05 4.01 -0.78
CA PRO A 213 1.27 4.12 0.46
C PRO A 213 -0.04 3.34 0.53
N TYR A 214 -0.69 3.05 -0.59
CA TYR A 214 -1.98 2.35 -0.58
C TYR A 214 -1.86 0.84 -0.75
N ASP A 215 -0.70 0.33 -1.16
CA ASP A 215 -0.40 -1.10 -1.20
C ASP A 215 -0.10 -1.56 0.23
N ASN A 216 -0.80 -2.57 0.75
CA ASN A 216 -0.50 -3.03 2.11
C ASN A 216 0.76 -3.91 2.14
N LEU A 217 1.11 -4.56 1.02
CA LEU A 217 2.11 -5.62 0.96
C LEU A 217 3.38 -5.19 0.20
N PHE A 218 4.44 -5.99 0.35
CA PHE A 218 5.58 -5.95 -0.57
C PHE A 218 5.23 -6.65 -1.87
N ARG A 219 5.70 -6.12 -2.99
CA ARG A 219 5.71 -6.87 -4.26
C ARG A 219 7.15 -6.98 -4.73
N LEU A 220 7.60 -8.21 -4.93
CA LEU A 220 9.00 -8.50 -5.27
C LEU A 220 9.12 -8.93 -6.74
N PRO A 221 10.26 -8.67 -7.40
CA PRO A 221 10.55 -9.25 -8.71
C PRO A 221 10.45 -10.78 -8.67
N SER A 222 10.10 -11.40 -9.80
CA SER A 222 9.85 -12.85 -9.89
C SER A 222 10.99 -13.70 -9.30
N GLU A 223 12.25 -13.40 -9.62
CA GLU A 223 13.43 -14.14 -9.13
C GLU A 223 13.62 -13.98 -7.61
N THR A 224 13.44 -12.76 -7.10
CA THR A 224 13.55 -12.47 -5.66
C THR A 224 12.43 -13.16 -4.88
N LEU A 225 11.20 -13.14 -5.39
CA LEU A 225 10.07 -13.85 -4.80
C LEU A 225 10.32 -15.37 -4.80
N SER A 226 10.76 -15.94 -5.92
CA SER A 226 11.08 -17.37 -6.01
C SER A 226 12.16 -17.79 -5.01
N THR A 227 13.20 -16.95 -4.83
CA THR A 227 14.27 -17.19 -3.85
C THR A 227 13.71 -17.21 -2.43
N LEU A 228 12.86 -16.23 -2.10
CA LEU A 228 12.24 -16.12 -0.78
C LEU A 228 11.30 -17.29 -0.47
N LEU A 229 10.51 -17.73 -1.45
CA LEU A 229 9.68 -18.95 -1.34
C LEU A 229 10.52 -20.18 -1.02
N GLY A 230 11.72 -20.28 -1.59
CA GLY A 230 12.69 -21.32 -1.25
C GLY A 230 13.04 -21.36 0.25
N TYR A 231 13.26 -20.20 0.87
CA TYR A 231 13.54 -20.11 2.32
C TYR A 231 12.32 -20.37 3.18
N ILE A 232 11.13 -19.92 2.76
CA ILE A 232 9.86 -20.19 3.47
C ILE A 232 9.62 -21.70 3.54
N ASN A 233 9.79 -22.42 2.42
CA ASN A 233 9.62 -23.86 2.37
C ASN A 233 10.61 -24.61 3.28
N GLN A 234 11.85 -24.11 3.40
CA GLN A 234 12.86 -24.72 4.27
C GLN A 234 12.60 -24.51 5.76
N THR A 235 12.03 -23.36 6.14
CA THR A 235 11.87 -22.96 7.55
C THR A 235 10.54 -23.36 8.17
N THR A 236 9.45 -23.32 7.41
CA THR A 236 8.10 -23.60 7.92
C THR A 236 7.70 -25.07 7.82
N GLY A 237 8.63 -25.98 7.50
CA GLY A 237 8.29 -27.40 7.30
C GLY A 237 7.23 -27.67 6.21
N GLN A 238 6.85 -26.64 5.44
CA GLN A 238 5.91 -26.70 4.33
C GLN A 238 6.60 -27.40 3.16
N ARG A 239 6.51 -28.74 3.16
CA ARG A 239 6.84 -29.55 1.98
C ARG A 239 5.80 -29.40 0.87
N THR A 240 4.65 -28.78 1.16
CA THR A 240 3.51 -28.58 0.27
C THR A 240 3.01 -27.14 0.40
N SER A 241 3.25 -26.36 -0.65
CA SER A 241 2.64 -25.10 -1.12
C SER A 241 1.87 -24.20 -0.16
N LEU A 242 2.07 -22.88 -0.33
CA LEU A 242 1.20 -21.82 0.19
C LEU A 242 -0.28 -22.18 0.07
N VAL A 243 -1.06 -21.76 1.06
CA VAL A 243 -2.50 -22.00 1.11
C VAL A 243 -3.19 -21.11 0.07
N PRO A 244 -3.91 -21.68 -0.91
CA PRO A 244 -4.63 -20.90 -1.91
C PRO A 244 -5.81 -20.17 -1.27
N VAL A 245 -6.19 -19.02 -1.85
CA VAL A 245 -7.30 -18.19 -1.36
C VAL A 245 -8.59 -18.99 -1.18
N SER A 246 -8.88 -19.92 -2.10
CA SER A 246 -10.09 -20.74 -2.07
C SER A 246 -10.21 -21.66 -0.85
N GLU A 247 -9.14 -21.89 -0.09
CA GLU A 247 -9.18 -22.76 1.10
C GLU A 247 -9.77 -22.05 2.33
N TYR A 248 -9.54 -20.74 2.47
CA TYR A 248 -10.01 -19.94 3.62
C TYR A 248 -11.10 -18.92 3.25
N ALA A 249 -11.50 -18.89 1.98
CA ALA A 249 -12.49 -17.96 1.44
C ALA A 249 -13.87 -18.08 2.08
N ASP A 250 -14.22 -19.28 2.59
CA ASP A 250 -15.50 -19.53 3.27
C ASP A 250 -15.56 -18.91 4.68
N GLU A 251 -14.41 -18.60 5.28
CA GLU A 251 -14.32 -18.05 6.64
C GLU A 251 -14.20 -16.52 6.64
N LEU A 252 -13.44 -15.99 5.68
CA LEU A 252 -13.22 -14.56 5.51
C LEU A 252 -12.78 -14.21 4.09
N VAL A 253 -13.08 -12.99 3.67
CA VAL A 253 -12.55 -12.41 2.44
C VAL A 253 -11.22 -11.70 2.74
N ASN A 254 -10.11 -12.26 2.26
CA ASN A 254 -8.82 -11.57 2.25
C ASN A 254 -8.74 -10.60 1.07
N LEU A 255 -8.62 -9.31 1.37
CA LEU A 255 -8.66 -8.24 0.37
C LEU A 255 -7.40 -8.19 -0.50
N GLU A 256 -6.25 -8.46 0.10
CA GLU A 256 -4.94 -8.40 -0.54
C GLU A 256 -4.10 -9.56 -0.02
N PRO A 257 -4.25 -10.75 -0.63
CA PRO A 257 -3.65 -11.96 -0.10
C PRO A 257 -2.14 -11.93 -0.20
N GLY A 258 -1.48 -12.09 0.95
CA GLY A 258 -0.04 -12.30 1.02
C GLY A 258 0.35 -13.75 0.79
N LEU A 259 1.52 -14.13 1.30
CA LEU A 259 1.95 -15.53 1.34
C LEU A 259 1.32 -16.20 2.57
N VAL A 260 0.22 -16.93 2.35
CA VAL A 260 -0.54 -17.58 3.43
C VAL A 260 -0.07 -19.02 3.62
N TYR A 261 0.10 -19.43 4.87
CA TYR A 261 0.45 -20.80 5.25
C TYR A 261 -0.18 -21.16 6.60
N ARG A 262 -0.33 -22.46 6.87
CA ARG A 262 -0.98 -22.91 8.11
C ARG A 262 -0.08 -22.63 9.32
N ARG A 263 -0.64 -22.12 10.41
CA ARG A 263 0.13 -21.78 11.62
C ARG A 263 0.84 -22.98 12.25
N GLN A 264 0.27 -24.18 12.12
CA GLN A 264 0.90 -25.43 12.59
C GLN A 264 2.23 -25.75 11.87
N SER A 265 2.52 -25.10 10.75
CA SER A 265 3.79 -25.16 10.04
C SER A 265 4.89 -24.32 10.72
N GLY A 266 4.57 -23.61 11.81
CA GLY A 266 5.52 -22.82 12.56
C GLY A 266 5.58 -21.36 12.12
N GLU A 267 6.64 -20.67 12.50
CA GLU A 267 6.78 -19.22 12.37
C GLU A 267 7.94 -18.89 11.42
N PHE A 268 7.72 -17.99 10.48
CA PHE A 268 8.76 -17.44 9.60
C PHE A 268 9.46 -16.28 10.32
N ASN A 269 10.18 -16.62 11.39
CA ASN A 269 10.89 -15.69 12.27
C ASN A 269 12.10 -15.05 11.55
N ALA A 270 11.80 -14.13 10.64
CA ALA A 270 12.77 -13.47 9.78
C ALA A 270 12.55 -11.96 9.71
N ALA A 271 13.61 -11.22 9.45
CA ALA A 271 13.56 -9.81 9.12
C ALA A 271 14.06 -9.57 7.69
N LEU A 272 13.50 -8.58 7.02
CA LEU A 272 13.93 -8.13 5.69
C LEU A 272 14.64 -6.79 5.80
N ARG A 273 15.86 -6.69 5.29
CA ARG A 273 16.64 -5.45 5.24
C ARG A 273 16.75 -4.95 3.82
N PHE A 274 16.12 -3.82 3.55
CA PHE A 274 16.16 -3.12 2.26
C PHE A 274 17.26 -2.08 2.27
N THR A 275 18.18 -2.13 1.31
CA THR A 275 19.20 -1.09 1.11
C THR A 275 18.80 -0.22 -0.08
N LEU A 276 18.56 1.06 0.18
CA LEU A 276 18.15 2.06 -0.79
C LEU A 276 19.30 3.00 -1.12
N ASN A 277 19.58 3.17 -2.42
CA ASN A 277 20.62 4.02 -2.99
C ASN A 277 22.01 3.86 -2.32
N ASP A 278 22.31 2.70 -1.74
CA ASP A 278 23.49 2.45 -0.88
C ASP A 278 23.68 3.43 0.30
N LYS A 279 22.61 4.09 0.72
CA LYS A 279 22.64 5.15 1.74
C LYS A 279 21.77 4.85 2.95
N MET A 280 20.63 4.20 2.73
CA MET A 280 19.62 3.96 3.74
C MET A 280 19.32 2.47 3.82
N THR A 281 19.43 1.91 5.02
CA THR A 281 19.00 0.54 5.30
C THR A 281 17.76 0.57 6.17
N VAL A 282 16.72 -0.13 5.74
CA VAL A 282 15.45 -0.25 6.46
C VAL A 282 15.21 -1.71 6.79
N GLU A 283 15.09 -2.01 8.07
CA GLU A 283 14.73 -3.34 8.56
C GLU A 283 13.20 -3.41 8.76
N VAL A 284 12.56 -4.39 8.13
CA VAL A 284 11.19 -4.82 8.46
C VAL A 284 11.31 -6.03 9.37
N PRO A 285 10.97 -5.89 10.67
CA PRO A 285 11.12 -6.96 11.63
C PRO A 285 10.03 -8.03 11.45
N TYR A 286 10.26 -9.20 12.02
CA TYR A 286 9.34 -10.35 11.94
C TYR A 286 7.89 -10.01 12.29
N HIS A 287 7.66 -9.21 13.34
CA HIS A 287 6.32 -8.89 13.82
C HIS A 287 5.53 -7.93 12.90
N GLU A 288 6.19 -7.32 11.93
CA GLU A 288 5.57 -6.54 10.85
C GLU A 288 5.46 -7.35 9.56
N LEU A 289 6.42 -8.26 9.34
CA LEU A 289 6.44 -9.12 8.17
C LEU A 289 5.41 -10.25 8.25
N GLN A 290 5.16 -10.81 9.43
CA GLN A 290 4.25 -11.92 9.65
C GLN A 290 3.13 -11.54 10.61
N ARG A 291 1.90 -11.94 10.28
CA ARG A 291 0.73 -11.80 11.15
C ARG A 291 -0.24 -12.98 10.97
N PRO A 292 -1.22 -13.16 11.88
CA PRO A 292 -2.38 -13.99 11.60
C PRO A 292 -3.10 -13.51 10.34
N LEU A 293 -3.73 -14.43 9.60
CA LEU A 293 -4.53 -14.10 8.43
C LEU A 293 -5.60 -13.07 8.81
N ARG A 294 -5.76 -12.03 7.99
CA ARG A 294 -6.71 -10.95 8.21
C ARG A 294 -7.67 -10.86 7.04
N GLY A 295 -8.94 -10.66 7.33
CA GLY A 295 -9.96 -10.46 6.30
C GLY A 295 -11.23 -9.82 6.82
N LEU A 296 -12.27 -9.84 6.00
CA LEU A 296 -13.61 -9.41 6.36
C LEU A 296 -14.51 -10.63 6.54
N ASN A 297 -15.21 -10.74 7.68
CA ASN A 297 -16.27 -11.73 7.84
C ASN A 297 -17.52 -11.32 7.03
N ASP A 298 -18.56 -12.16 7.01
CA ASP A 298 -19.78 -11.94 6.21
C ASP A 298 -20.50 -10.61 6.49
N ASN A 299 -20.34 -10.08 7.70
CA ASN A 299 -20.91 -8.79 8.10
C ASN A 299 -20.02 -7.59 7.71
N GLY A 300 -18.92 -7.83 7.01
CA GLY A 300 -17.93 -6.83 6.65
C GLY A 300 -17.07 -6.35 7.81
N ALA A 301 -17.07 -7.04 8.96
CA ALA A 301 -16.18 -6.67 10.07
C ALA A 301 -14.79 -7.26 9.84
N ALA A 302 -13.76 -6.47 10.15
CA ALA A 302 -12.38 -6.95 10.11
C ALA A 302 -12.17 -8.02 11.20
N VAL A 303 -11.69 -9.19 10.79
CA VAL A 303 -11.42 -10.33 11.66
C VAL A 303 -10.01 -10.87 11.44
N LEU A 304 -9.52 -11.60 12.44
CA LEU A 304 -8.29 -12.36 12.36
C LEU A 304 -8.63 -13.85 12.43
N ASP A 305 -8.04 -14.62 11.52
CA ASP A 305 -8.00 -16.06 11.63
C ASP A 305 -6.60 -16.49 12.10
N THR A 306 -6.58 -17.20 13.22
CA THR A 306 -5.36 -17.63 13.90
C THR A 306 -4.91 -19.04 13.51
N ASN A 307 -5.64 -19.71 12.62
CA ASN A 307 -5.25 -20.99 12.01
C ASN A 307 -4.18 -20.82 10.93
N TYR A 308 -4.07 -19.61 10.37
CA TYR A 308 -3.10 -19.27 9.32
C TYR A 308 -2.17 -18.14 9.74
N ASN A 309 -0.96 -18.21 9.22
CA ASN A 309 0.00 -17.12 9.18
C ASN A 309 -0.01 -16.52 7.76
N GLU A 310 0.12 -15.21 7.66
CA GLU A 310 0.26 -14.45 6.42
C GLU A 310 1.53 -13.61 6.47
N LEU A 311 2.44 -13.82 5.51
CA LEU A 311 3.53 -12.89 5.27
C LEU A 311 3.02 -11.72 4.45
N GLN A 312 3.44 -10.51 4.81
CA GLN A 312 3.06 -9.25 4.16
C GLN A 312 3.72 -9.05 2.78
N ILE A 313 3.91 -10.13 2.02
CA ILE A 313 4.48 -10.17 0.67
C ILE A 313 3.38 -10.69 -0.24
N PHE A 314 3.09 -9.98 -1.31
CA PHE A 314 2.05 -10.39 -2.26
C PHE A 314 2.43 -11.71 -2.96
N SER A 315 1.42 -12.56 -3.22
CA SER A 315 1.64 -13.90 -3.78
C SER A 315 2.19 -13.90 -5.20
N ASP A 316 1.87 -12.87 -5.99
CA ASP A 316 2.34 -12.73 -7.37
C ASP A 316 3.56 -11.82 -7.48
N ALA A 317 4.32 -12.01 -8.54
CA ALA A 317 5.43 -11.12 -8.89
C ALA A 317 4.96 -9.67 -9.08
N ALA A 318 5.87 -8.73 -8.81
CA ALA A 318 5.60 -7.33 -8.98
C ALA A 318 5.31 -6.97 -10.46
N PRO A 319 4.36 -6.05 -10.73
CA PRO A 319 4.04 -5.62 -12.10
C PRO A 319 5.30 -5.15 -12.84
N GLY A 320 5.49 -5.62 -14.08
CA GLY A 320 6.69 -5.30 -14.87
C GLY A 320 8.02 -5.73 -14.23
N ASN A 321 7.98 -6.62 -13.23
CA ASN A 321 9.10 -6.95 -12.33
C ASN A 321 9.71 -5.76 -11.58
N ALA A 322 9.01 -4.63 -11.49
CA ALA A 322 9.43 -3.47 -10.70
C ALA A 322 8.93 -3.61 -9.26
N PRO A 323 9.81 -3.70 -8.24
CA PRO A 323 9.38 -3.92 -6.87
C PRO A 323 8.46 -2.79 -6.37
N VAL A 324 7.63 -3.13 -5.38
CA VAL A 324 6.75 -2.18 -4.67
C VAL A 324 6.96 -2.33 -3.17
N LEU A 325 7.19 -1.20 -2.50
CA LEU A 325 7.32 -1.08 -1.06
C LEU A 325 6.04 -0.45 -0.50
N GLY A 326 5.16 -1.31 0.00
CA GLY A 326 3.87 -0.94 0.60
C GLY A 326 3.95 -0.57 2.08
N LYS A 327 2.79 -0.63 2.76
CA LYS A 327 2.66 -0.23 4.16
C LYS A 327 3.53 -1.03 5.12
N ALA A 328 3.79 -2.31 4.85
CA ALA A 328 4.70 -3.09 5.70
C ALA A 328 6.13 -2.48 5.71
N PHE A 329 6.63 -1.97 4.57
CA PHE A 329 7.87 -1.19 4.52
C PHE A 329 7.73 0.14 5.26
N LEU A 330 6.67 0.89 4.91
CA LEU A 330 6.42 2.23 5.43
C LEU A 330 6.07 2.24 6.92
N SER A 331 5.76 1.09 7.51
CA SER A 331 5.60 0.98 8.97
C SER A 331 6.90 1.30 9.72
N GLN A 332 8.04 1.11 9.06
CA GLN A 332 9.38 1.35 9.60
C GLN A 332 9.93 2.71 9.18
N VAL A 333 9.28 3.37 8.22
CA VAL A 333 9.77 4.58 7.57
C VAL A 333 8.66 5.62 7.44
N ARG A 334 8.93 6.83 7.90
CA ARG A 334 8.11 8.00 7.59
C ARG A 334 8.38 8.47 6.18
N ALA A 335 7.35 8.51 5.34
CA ALA A 335 7.45 9.13 4.02
C ALA A 335 7.06 10.59 4.14
N ILE A 336 7.99 11.50 3.83
CA ILE A 336 7.76 12.94 3.79
C ILE A 336 8.01 13.42 2.36
N PRO A 337 7.02 13.28 1.46
CA PRO A 337 7.06 13.96 0.18
C PRO A 337 6.98 15.48 0.40
N ALA A 338 8.15 16.11 0.38
CA ALA A 338 8.29 17.54 0.25
C ALA A 338 8.06 17.95 -1.21
N LEU A 339 6.81 17.88 -1.67
CA LEU A 339 6.38 18.54 -2.90
C LEU A 339 6.32 20.05 -2.66
N THR A 340 7.48 20.70 -2.56
CA THR A 340 7.51 22.15 -2.70
C THR A 340 7.57 22.46 -4.19
N THR A 341 6.89 23.51 -4.63
CA THR A 341 6.88 23.95 -6.03
C THR A 341 8.27 24.33 -6.55
N GLU A 342 9.30 24.32 -5.71
CA GLU A 342 10.67 24.71 -6.02
C GLU A 342 11.70 23.57 -5.86
N LEU A 343 11.36 22.46 -5.20
CA LEU A 343 12.22 21.26 -5.07
C LEU A 343 11.43 19.99 -5.39
N ARG A 344 11.80 19.30 -6.48
CA ARG A 344 11.25 17.99 -6.86
C ARG A 344 11.97 16.86 -6.11
N SER A 345 11.78 16.79 -4.81
CA SER A 345 12.33 15.72 -3.98
C SER A 345 11.31 15.20 -2.97
N TYR A 346 11.57 14.01 -2.44
CA TYR A 346 10.87 13.50 -1.27
C TYR A 346 11.90 12.99 -0.27
N GLN A 347 11.54 13.01 1.00
CA GLN A 347 12.39 12.58 2.10
C GLN A 347 11.82 11.30 2.72
N LEU A 348 12.67 10.34 3.03
CA LEU A 348 12.33 9.21 3.87
C LEU A 348 13.06 9.35 5.20
N GLY A 349 12.29 9.29 6.29
CA GLY A 349 12.79 9.32 7.66
C GLY A 349 12.61 7.97 8.34
N LEU A 350 13.57 7.47 9.11
CA LEU A 350 13.31 6.28 9.94
C LEU A 350 12.26 6.62 11.02
N SER A 351 11.30 5.71 11.24
CA SER A 351 10.32 5.84 12.32
C SER A 351 10.98 5.54 13.67
N PHE A 352 10.54 6.22 14.73
CA PHE A 352 10.74 5.66 16.07
C PHE A 352 9.95 4.35 16.18
N CYS A 353 10.62 3.29 16.65
CA CYS A 353 10.01 2.01 17.01
C CYS A 353 9.65 2.03 18.50
#